data_AF-A0AAJ1P5X7-F1
#
_entry.id   AF-A0AAJ1P5X7-F1
#
_cell.length_a   1.000
_cell.length_b   1.000
_cell.length_c   1.000
_cell.angle_alpha   90.00
_cell.angle_beta   90.00
_cell.angle_gamma   90.00
#
_symmetry.space_group_name_H-M   'P 1'
#
loop_
_entity.id
_entity.type
_entity.pdbx_description
1 polymer ?
#
loop_
_entity_poly.entity_id
_entity_poly.type
_entity_poly.pdbx_seq_one_letter_code
_entity_poly.pdbx_strand_id
1 'polypeptide(L)'
;MSKQVGIIGLGNMGSVVIDHLLTSGYEIFIHNRTKAKAEKWLRNTQVVWCDSPKELAENCEIIICCLYNDIAAKNVYLSKNGLTSINLVNHTILDASTLSVS
;
A
#
# COMPACT_ATOMS: atom_id res chain seq x y z
N MET A 1 4.19 19.50 0.04
CA MET A 1 3.72 18.18 -0.43
C MET A 1 3.59 17.27 0.78
N SER A 2 2.49 16.52 0.88
CA SER A 2 2.33 15.53 1.95
C SER A 2 3.44 14.49 1.84
N LYS A 3 4.12 14.20 2.96
CA LYS A 3 5.18 13.17 3.04
C LYS A 3 4.63 11.79 3.38
N GLN A 4 3.33 11.58 3.19
CA GLN A 4 2.61 10.36 3.56
C GLN A 4 2.33 9.52 2.31
N VAL A 5 2.74 8.26 2.34
CA VAL A 5 2.58 7.34 1.22
C VAL A 5 2.14 5.97 1.72
N GLY A 6 1.18 5.39 1.01
CA GLY A 6 0.66 4.07 1.26
C GLY A 6 1.29 3.05 0.33
N ILE A 7 1.76 1.91 0.84
CA ILE A 7 2.24 0.78 0.04
C ILE A 7 1.39 -0.46 0.32
N ILE A 8 0.75 -0.98 -0.73
CA ILE A 8 -0.01 -2.23 -0.65
C ILE A 8 0.72 -3.32 -1.43
N GLY A 9 1.11 -4.38 -0.73
CA GLY A 9 1.84 -5.50 -1.30
C GLY A 9 3.33 -5.46 -0.97
N LEU A 10 3.72 -6.33 -0.04
CA LEU A 10 5.07 -6.39 0.54
C LEU A 10 5.92 -7.51 -0.06
N GLY A 11 5.77 -7.72 -1.37
CA GLY A 11 6.60 -8.64 -2.16
C GLY A 11 7.98 -8.05 -2.48
N ASN A 12 8.71 -8.70 -3.38
CA ASN A 12 10.06 -8.26 -3.78
C ASN A 12 10.07 -6.79 -4.23
N MET A 13 9.17 -6.40 -5.15
CA MET A 13 9.08 -5.03 -5.65
C MET A 13 8.69 -4.02 -4.57
N GLY A 14 7.56 -4.23 -3.88
CA GLY A 14 7.10 -3.32 -2.83
C GLY A 14 8.11 -3.14 -1.70
N SER A 15 8.90 -4.20 -1.41
CA SER A 15 9.92 -4.12 -0.39
C SER A 15 11.05 -3.12 -0.69
N VAL A 16 11.50 -3.07 -1.94
CA VAL A 16 12.54 -2.13 -2.40
C VAL A 16 12.00 -0.69 -2.40
N VAL A 17 10.73 -0.52 -2.78
CA VAL A 17 10.07 0.79 -2.77
C VAL A 17 10.01 1.36 -1.35
N ILE A 18 9.63 0.55 -0.36
CA ILE A 18 9.59 0.98 1.05
C ILE A 18 10.97 1.38 1.54
N ASP A 19 11.99 0.57 1.24
CA ASP A 19 13.37 0.85 1.69
C ASP A 19 13.89 2.19 1.12
N HIS A 20 13.57 2.53 -0.13
CA HIS A 20 13.91 3.84 -0.73
C HIS A 20 13.09 5.01 -0.17
N LEU A 21 11.80 4.80 0.13
CA LEU A 21 10.96 5.85 0.71
C LEU A 21 11.38 6.17 2.16
N LEU A 22 11.82 5.16 2.91
CA LEU A 22 12.37 5.31 4.25
C LEU A 22 13.59 6.21 4.27
N THR A 23 14.54 6.01 3.35
CA THR A 23 15.74 6.85 3.26
C THR A 23 15.43 8.27 2.78
N SER A 24 14.30 8.46 2.12
CA SER A 24 13.81 9.76 1.65
C SER A 24 12.98 10.52 2.71
N GLY A 25 12.77 9.93 3.91
CA GLY A 25 12.08 10.57 5.03
C GLY A 25 10.57 10.70 4.87
N TYR A 26 9.94 9.74 4.19
CA TYR A 26 8.49 9.62 4.11
C TYR A 26 7.92 8.88 5.33
N GLU A 27 6.71 9.25 5.72
CA GLU A 27 5.86 8.44 6.58
C GLU A 27 5.12 7.42 5.70
N ILE A 28 5.23 6.15 6.05
CA ILE A 28 4.83 5.05 5.17
C ILE A 28 3.77 4.21 5.86
N PHE A 29 2.59 4.16 5.26
CA PHE A 29 1.50 3.27 5.66
C PHE A 29 1.60 2.00 4.83
N ILE A 30 1.65 0.83 5.47
CA ILE A 30 1.84 -0.44 4.77
C ILE A 30 0.69 -1.41 5.03
N HIS A 31 0.25 -2.09 3.97
CA HIS A 31 -0.71 -3.17 4.06
C HIS A 31 -0.26 -4.38 3.25
N ASN A 32 -0.54 -5.56 3.77
CA ASN A 32 -0.33 -6.82 3.07
C ASN A 32 -1.30 -7.88 3.58
N ARG A 33 -1.64 -8.86 2.74
CA ARG A 33 -2.42 -10.02 3.19
C ARG A 33 -1.75 -10.77 4.35
N THR A 34 -0.42 -10.83 4.37
CA THR A 34 0.35 -11.53 5.39
C THR A 34 1.17 -10.53 6.21
N LYS A 35 0.75 -10.29 7.46
CA LYS A 35 1.38 -9.32 8.37
C LYS A 35 2.84 -9.63 8.70
N ALA A 36 3.23 -10.90 8.76
CA ALA A 36 4.62 -11.31 9.02
C ALA A 36 5.63 -10.70 8.03
N LYS A 37 5.22 -10.37 6.79
CA LYS A 37 6.09 -9.71 5.81
C LYS A 37 6.44 -8.26 6.20
N ALA A 38 5.64 -7.63 7.05
CA ALA A 38 5.83 -6.26 7.49
C ALA A 38 6.87 -6.13 8.61
N GLU A 39 7.15 -7.20 9.36
CA GLU A 39 7.89 -7.17 10.62
C GLU A 39 9.25 -6.46 10.53
N LYS A 40 9.95 -6.60 9.40
CA LYS A 40 11.26 -5.96 9.21
C LYS A 40 11.19 -4.42 9.21
N TRP A 41 10.05 -3.84 8.84
CA TRP A 41 9.87 -2.39 8.79
C TRP A 41 9.18 -1.81 10.02
N LEU A 42 8.39 -2.59 10.76
CA LEU A 42 7.64 -2.13 11.93
C LEU A 42 8.51 -1.66 13.10
N ARG A 43 9.83 -1.89 13.05
CA ARG A 43 10.80 -1.30 13.98
C ARG A 43 11.11 0.17 13.68
N ASN A 44 10.78 0.67 12.50
CA ASN A 44 10.98 2.07 12.11
C ASN A 44 9.76 2.88 12.55
N THR A 45 9.99 3.99 13.26
CA THR A 45 8.92 4.89 13.72
C THR A 45 8.15 5.57 12.58
N GLN A 46 8.74 5.61 11.38
CA GLN A 46 8.12 6.17 10.16
C GLN A 46 7.16 5.20 9.46
N VAL A 47 7.07 3.94 9.90
CA VAL A 47 6.27 2.90 9.24
C VAL A 47 5.10 2.50 10.10
N VAL A 48 3.90 2.64 9.56
CA VAL A 48 2.65 2.32 10.23
C VAL A 48 1.99 1.15 9.50
N TRP A 49 1.60 0.13 10.25
CA TRP A 49 0.80 -0.97 9.73
C TRP A 49 -0.68 -0.57 9.65
N CYS A 50 -1.32 -0.90 8.53
CA CYS A 50 -2.77 -0.79 8.38
C CYS A 50 -3.38 -2.18 8.18
N ASP A 51 -4.45 -2.50 8.89
CA ASP A 51 -5.15 -3.78 8.84
C ASP A 51 -5.99 -3.94 7.56
N SER A 52 -6.20 -2.86 6.78
CA SER A 52 -6.89 -2.92 5.49
C SER A 52 -6.42 -1.87 4.46
N PRO A 53 -6.67 -2.08 3.15
CA PRO A 53 -6.47 -1.06 2.13
C PRO A 53 -7.27 0.23 2.41
N LYS A 54 -8.49 0.09 2.93
CA LYS A 54 -9.32 1.22 3.36
C LYS A 54 -8.60 2.10 4.39
N GLU A 55 -8.17 1.49 5.48
CA GLU A 55 -7.49 2.20 6.58
C GLU A 55 -6.20 2.88 6.09
N LEU A 56 -5.45 2.20 5.22
CA LEU A 56 -4.27 2.79 4.59
C LEU A 56 -4.64 4.04 3.78
N ALA A 57 -5.69 3.99 2.97
CA ALA A 57 -6.13 5.12 2.16
C ALA A 57 -6.71 6.27 2.99
N GLU A 58 -7.20 6.02 4.21
CA GLU A 58 -7.63 7.09 5.13
C GLU A 58 -6.45 7.90 5.70
N ASN A 59 -5.23 7.35 5.66
CA ASN A 59 -4.03 7.97 6.23
C ASN A 59 -3.10 8.62 5.19
N CYS A 60 -3.31 8.39 3.88
CA CYS A 60 -2.45 8.94 2.84
C CYS A 60 -3.19 9.19 1.52
N GLU A 61 -2.72 10.18 0.76
CA GLU A 61 -3.27 10.52 -0.57
C GLU A 61 -2.58 9.76 -1.71
N ILE A 62 -1.31 9.39 -1.57
CA ILE A 62 -0.54 8.65 -2.57
C ILE A 62 -0.48 7.18 -2.17
N ILE A 63 -0.95 6.28 -3.03
CA ILE A 63 -0.99 4.83 -2.78
C ILE A 63 -0.27 4.11 -3.92
N ILE A 64 0.69 3.25 -3.58
CA ILE A 64 1.41 2.40 -4.53
C ILE A 64 1.01 0.93 -4.29
N CYS A 65 0.52 0.27 -5.33
CA CYS A 65 0.17 -1.15 -5.31
C CYS A 65 1.24 -1.98 -6.02
N CYS A 66 1.68 -3.06 -5.38
CA CYS A 66 2.62 -4.06 -5.93
C CYS A 66 2.09 -5.47 -5.61
N LEU A 67 1.13 -5.92 -6.40
CA LEU A 67 0.32 -7.11 -6.14
C LEU A 67 0.70 -8.27 -7.07
N TYR A 68 0.35 -9.49 -6.64
CA TYR A 68 0.81 -10.72 -7.29
C TYR A 68 0.08 -11.04 -8.61
N ASN A 69 -1.23 -10.78 -8.67
CA ASN A 69 -2.08 -11.09 -9.82
C ASN A 69 -3.42 -10.35 -9.75
N ASP A 70 -4.26 -10.54 -10.76
CA ASP A 70 -5.60 -9.93 -10.89
C ASP A 70 -6.52 -10.21 -9.69
N ILE A 71 -6.44 -11.41 -9.10
CA ILE A 71 -7.27 -11.78 -7.95
C ILE A 71 -6.85 -10.96 -6.72
N ALA A 72 -5.54 -10.82 -6.48
CA ALA A 72 -5.01 -9.99 -5.41
C ALA A 72 -5.39 -8.52 -5.61
N ALA A 73 -5.28 -7.99 -6.83
CA ALA A 73 -5.74 -6.65 -7.19
C ALA A 73 -7.22 -6.47 -6.88
N LYS A 74 -8.09 -7.32 -7.44
CA LYS A 74 -9.54 -7.25 -7.18
C LYS A 74 -9.88 -7.28 -5.69
N ASN A 75 -9.17 -8.09 -4.90
CA ASN A 75 -9.39 -8.13 -3.45
C ASN A 75 -9.01 -6.81 -2.75
N VAL A 76 -7.88 -6.21 -3.13
CA VAL A 76 -7.42 -4.93 -2.57
C VAL A 76 -8.36 -3.79 -2.94
N TYR A 77 -8.85 -3.74 -4.19
CA TYR A 77 -9.73 -2.67 -4.61
C TYR A 77 -11.17 -2.87 -4.11
N LEU A 78 -11.75 -4.04 -4.33
CA LEU A 78 -13.21 -4.25 -4.30
C LEU A 78 -13.74 -4.98 -3.07
N SER A 79 -12.88 -5.40 -2.12
CA SER A 79 -13.37 -6.00 -0.88
C SER A 79 -14.12 -4.98 -0.01
N LYS A 80 -14.85 -5.47 1.00
CA LYS A 80 -15.62 -4.62 1.94
C LYS A 80 -14.77 -3.50 2.58
N ASN A 81 -13.50 -3.80 2.86
CA ASN A 81 -12.52 -2.84 3.39
C ASN A 81 -11.41 -2.55 2.35
N GLY A 82 -11.73 -2.65 1.07
CA GLY A 82 -10.85 -2.34 -0.04
C GLY A 82 -10.77 -0.84 -0.33
N LEU A 83 -9.95 -0.45 -1.30
CA LEU A 83 -9.75 0.96 -1.67
C LEU A 83 -11.05 1.65 -2.10
N THR A 84 -11.93 0.95 -2.84
CA THR A 84 -13.19 1.55 -3.33
C THR A 84 -14.28 1.66 -2.26
N SER A 85 -13.97 1.32 -1.00
CA SER A 85 -14.89 1.47 0.12
C SER A 85 -14.93 2.90 0.70
N ILE A 86 -14.07 3.80 0.20
CA ILE A 86 -14.04 5.22 0.56
C ILE A 86 -14.11 6.10 -0.70
N ASN A 87 -14.31 7.41 -0.50
CA ASN A 87 -14.21 8.39 -1.57
C ASN A 87 -12.73 8.64 -1.92
N LEU A 88 -12.34 8.31 -3.15
CA LEU A 88 -10.97 8.39 -3.65
C LEU A 88 -10.66 9.66 -4.46
N VAL A 89 -11.53 10.68 -4.45
CA VAL A 89 -11.38 11.90 -5.28
C VAL A 89 -10.04 12.62 -5.07
N ASN A 90 -9.46 12.54 -3.87
CA ASN A 90 -8.19 13.19 -3.55
C ASN A 90 -6.99 12.24 -3.59
N HIS A 91 -7.19 10.99 -4.03
CA HIS A 91 -6.16 9.97 -4.01
C HIS A 91 -5.49 9.81 -5.37
N THR A 92 -4.17 9.67 -5.35
CA THR A 92 -3.40 9.20 -6.49
C THR A 92 -3.01 7.75 -6.25
N ILE A 93 -3.53 6.85 -7.08
CA ILE A 93 -3.23 5.41 -6.99
C ILE A 93 -2.32 5.04 -8.16
N LEU A 94 -1.10 4.58 -7.82
CA LEU A 94 -0.14 4.01 -8.74
C LEU A 94 -0.19 2.48 -8.61
N ASP A 95 -0.82 1.80 -9.56
CA ASP A 95 -0.75 0.35 -9.64
C ASP A 95 0.44 -0.09 -10.50
N ALA A 96 1.47 -0.60 -9.83
CA ALA A 96 2.68 -1.12 -10.46
C ALA A 96 2.68 -2.66 -10.53
N SER A 97 1.50 -3.28 -10.45
CA SER A 97 1.33 -4.73 -10.58
C SER A 97 1.28 -5.15 -12.05
N THR A 98 1.74 -6.36 -12.35
CA THR A 98 1.54 -6.96 -13.69
C THR A 98 0.16 -7.61 -13.74
N LEU A 99 -0.80 -6.94 -14.38
CA LEU A 99 -2.20 -7.35 -14.45
C LEU A 99 -2.63 -7.63 -15.89
N SER A 100 -3.71 -8.39 -16.03
CA SER A 100 -4.33 -8.65 -17.33
C SER A 100 -5.07 -7.42 -17.83
N VAL A 101 -5.00 -7.16 -19.14
CA VAL A 101 -5.83 -6.14 -19.80
C VAL A 101 -7.10 -6.83 -20.25
N SER A 102 -8.10 -6.92 -19.36
CA SER A 102 -9.40 -7.53 -19.67
C SER A 102 -10.54 -6.54 -19.47
#